data_AF-A6LS77-F1
#
_entry.id   AF-A6LS77-F1
#
_cell.length_a   1.000
_cell.length_b   1.000
_cell.length_c   1.000
_cell.angle_alpha   90.00
_cell.angle_beta   90.00
_cell.angle_gamma   90.00
#
_symmetry.space_group_name_H-M   'P 1'
#
loop_
_entity.id
_entity.type
_entity.pdbx_description
1 polymer ?
#
loop_
_entity_poly.entity_id
_entity_poly.type
_entity_poly.pdbx_seq_one_letter_code
_entity_poly.pdbx_strand_id
1 'polypeptide(L)'
;MIIRENKVKVEEYSEEFMMKSLDKEYTPEEIIFFDLEHYVYKKPKCIGVFGACEYDKKNNNILVTQYMIEDRDEATHILYLAKEYFIKMKQKGKKAIITFSGNNDFSVINYLFKENNIYYNFSEEFDSIDIQKEYEKNKKLSIGLKKLEKVFDIVREGEVISGSNLAKTFHKVMKDKSYFKRMPEEKIEKILLYNEQDVINLYYIYVNWKKYIYEDIIEEAIAEDEVEDLENLEEEYDIQENSLNNNSN
;
A
#
# COMPACT_ATOMS: atom_id res chain seq x y z
N MET A 1 -18.43 -5.46 -6.17
CA MET A 1 -17.03 -5.43 -5.70
C MET A 1 -16.16 -5.81 -6.87
N ILE A 2 -15.08 -5.05 -7.09
CA ILE A 2 -14.07 -5.43 -8.05
C ILE A 2 -13.11 -6.42 -7.39
N ILE A 3 -12.88 -7.55 -8.06
CA ILE A 3 -11.85 -8.53 -7.71
C ILE A 3 -10.92 -8.61 -8.92
N ARG A 4 -9.64 -8.28 -8.71
CA ARG A 4 -8.63 -8.25 -9.77
C ARG A 4 -7.46 -9.12 -9.37
N GLU A 5 -7.08 -10.02 -10.28
CA GLU A 5 -5.84 -10.79 -10.20
C GLU A 5 -4.99 -10.43 -11.41
N ASN A 6 -3.75 -9.99 -11.17
CA ASN A 6 -2.80 -9.63 -12.21
C ASN A 6 -1.49 -10.41 -12.08
N LYS A 7 -0.79 -10.58 -13.19
CA LYS A 7 0.51 -11.23 -13.25
C LYS A 7 1.51 -10.28 -13.88
N VAL A 8 2.51 -9.90 -13.11
CA VAL A 8 3.58 -9.02 -13.57
C VAL A 8 4.85 -9.84 -13.71
N LYS A 9 5.39 -9.91 -14.92
CA LYS A 9 6.63 -10.61 -15.18
C LYS A 9 7.78 -9.82 -14.58
N VAL A 10 8.66 -10.51 -13.86
CA VAL A 10 9.82 -9.90 -13.22
C VAL A 10 11.10 -10.64 -13.61
N GLU A 11 12.22 -9.96 -13.45
CA GLU A 11 13.54 -10.57 -13.60
C GLU A 11 13.84 -11.50 -12.43
N GLU A 12 14.83 -12.38 -12.61
CA GLU A 12 15.35 -13.18 -11.51
C GLU A 12 16.03 -12.27 -10.48
N TYR A 13 15.76 -12.52 -9.20
CA TYR A 13 16.38 -11.77 -8.12
C TYR A 13 17.69 -12.44 -7.66
N SER A 14 18.61 -11.66 -7.12
CA SER A 14 19.82 -12.18 -6.46
C SER A 14 19.65 -12.16 -4.95
N GLU A 15 19.86 -13.31 -4.30
CA GLU A 15 19.83 -13.41 -2.83
C GLU A 15 20.83 -12.46 -2.15
N GLU A 16 21.90 -12.10 -2.86
CA GLU A 16 22.93 -11.21 -2.35
C GLU A 16 22.40 -9.79 -2.08
N PHE A 17 21.38 -9.35 -2.84
CA PHE A 17 20.81 -7.99 -2.79
C PHE A 17 19.58 -7.88 -1.89
N MET A 18 18.98 -9.00 -1.48
CA MET A 18 17.76 -8.98 -0.68
C MET A 18 17.97 -8.38 0.71
N MET A 19 16.91 -7.77 1.22
CA MET A 19 16.89 -7.24 2.59
C MET A 19 17.06 -8.36 3.62
N LYS A 20 17.86 -8.08 4.66
CA LYS A 20 18.04 -8.96 5.82
C LYS A 20 17.60 -8.20 7.06
N SER A 21 16.43 -8.54 7.61
CA SER A 21 15.94 -7.93 8.85
C SER A 21 16.14 -8.89 10.03
N LEU A 22 16.76 -8.40 11.11
CA LEU A 22 16.67 -9.01 12.46
C LEU A 22 16.96 -10.52 12.53
N ASP A 23 18.09 -10.97 11.99
CA ASP A 23 18.56 -12.38 12.01
C ASP A 23 17.64 -13.40 11.33
N LYS A 24 16.56 -12.96 10.67
CA LYS A 24 15.63 -13.81 9.92
C LYS A 24 15.66 -13.43 8.44
N GLU A 25 15.99 -14.41 7.61
CA GLU A 25 15.96 -14.28 6.16
C GLU A 25 14.77 -15.04 5.61
N TYR A 26 13.94 -14.35 4.83
CA TYR A 26 12.85 -14.97 4.07
C TYR A 26 13.18 -14.86 2.59
N THR A 27 12.89 -15.92 1.86
CA THR A 27 12.89 -15.86 0.40
C THR A 27 11.62 -15.13 -0.08
N PRO A 28 11.61 -14.49 -1.26
CA PRO A 28 10.41 -13.87 -1.81
C PRO A 28 9.20 -14.82 -1.90
N GLU A 29 9.44 -16.12 -2.05
CA GLU A 29 8.45 -17.19 -2.05
C GLU A 29 7.76 -17.37 -0.68
N GLU A 30 8.37 -16.91 0.41
CA GLU A 30 7.84 -17.00 1.77
C GLU A 30 7.11 -15.72 2.21
N ILE A 31 7.09 -14.70 1.36
CA ILE A 31 6.62 -13.35 1.71
C ILE A 31 5.29 -13.04 1.02
N ILE A 32 4.48 -12.26 1.73
CA ILE A 32 3.34 -11.51 1.21
C ILE A 32 3.72 -10.03 1.26
N PHE A 33 3.59 -9.30 0.17
CA PHE A 33 3.66 -7.83 0.17
C PHE A 33 2.24 -7.29 0.25
N PHE A 34 2.00 -6.33 1.13
CA PHE A 34 0.64 -5.95 1.54
C PHE A 34 0.52 -4.44 1.73
N ASP A 35 -0.60 -3.88 1.25
CA ASP A 35 -0.97 -2.47 1.37
C ASP A 35 -2.51 -2.29 1.35
N LEU A 36 -3.01 -1.25 2.01
CA LEU A 36 -4.43 -0.90 2.03
C LEU A 36 -4.68 0.55 1.65
N GLU A 37 -5.71 0.75 0.83
CA GLU A 37 -6.38 2.05 0.75
C GLU A 37 -7.58 2.08 1.68
N HIS A 38 -7.62 3.01 2.62
CA HIS A 38 -8.64 3.02 3.67
C HIS A 38 -9.23 4.39 3.96
N TYR A 39 -10.47 4.40 4.46
CA TYR A 39 -11.13 5.61 4.93
C TYR A 39 -11.29 5.61 6.46
N VAL A 40 -10.76 6.66 7.10
CA VAL A 40 -10.83 6.88 8.54
C VAL A 40 -11.56 8.20 8.82
N TYR A 41 -12.52 8.16 9.74
CA TYR A 41 -13.16 9.37 10.29
C TYR A 41 -13.43 9.19 11.77
N LYS A 42 -12.54 9.76 12.60
CA LYS A 42 -12.37 9.50 14.05
C LYS A 42 -11.99 8.05 14.39
N LYS A 43 -12.54 7.08 13.67
CA LYS A 43 -12.25 5.65 13.71
C LYS A 43 -12.27 5.08 12.28
N PRO A 44 -11.57 3.97 12.00
CA PRO A 44 -11.63 3.31 10.70
C PRO A 44 -13.07 2.99 10.27
N LYS A 45 -13.39 3.22 9.00
CA LYS A 45 -14.75 3.04 8.44
C LYS A 45 -14.83 1.93 7.43
N CYS A 46 -13.85 1.83 6.54
CA CYS A 46 -13.75 0.76 5.56
C CYS A 46 -12.33 0.63 5.03
N ILE A 47 -12.06 -0.56 4.49
CA ILE A 47 -11.01 -0.77 3.50
C ILE A 47 -11.66 -0.46 2.15
N GLY A 48 -11.10 0.51 1.45
CA GLY A 48 -11.47 0.91 0.10
C GLY A 48 -10.88 -0.02 -0.95
N VAL A 49 -9.57 -0.25 -0.86
CA VAL A 49 -8.83 -1.26 -1.64
C VAL A 49 -8.00 -2.11 -0.69
N PHE A 50 -8.09 -3.42 -0.87
CA PHE A 50 -7.13 -4.38 -0.37
C PHE A 50 -6.15 -4.69 -1.49
N GLY A 51 -4.84 -4.56 -1.25
CA GLY A 51 -3.80 -4.95 -2.20
C GLY A 51 -2.82 -5.92 -1.55
N ALA A 52 -2.51 -7.02 -2.23
CA ALA A 52 -1.42 -7.89 -1.84
C ALA A 52 -0.77 -8.55 -3.04
N CYS A 53 0.51 -8.90 -2.93
CA CYS A 53 1.16 -9.72 -3.94
C CYS A 53 2.11 -10.78 -3.38
N GLU A 54 2.32 -11.83 -4.16
CA GLU A 54 3.24 -12.93 -3.87
C GLU A 54 4.14 -13.23 -5.07
N TYR A 55 5.39 -13.65 -4.81
CA TYR A 55 6.29 -14.10 -5.86
C TYR A 55 6.04 -15.57 -6.23
N ASP A 56 5.91 -15.83 -7.53
CA ASP A 56 5.78 -17.14 -8.17
C ASP A 56 7.08 -17.49 -8.90
N LYS A 57 7.97 -18.18 -8.18
CA LYS A 57 9.27 -18.65 -8.70
C LYS A 57 9.15 -19.52 -9.95
N LYS A 58 8.06 -20.28 -10.10
CA LYS A 58 7.93 -21.21 -11.23
C LYS A 58 7.84 -20.47 -12.56
N ASN A 59 7.24 -19.29 -12.55
CA ASN A 59 6.97 -18.52 -13.77
C ASN A 59 7.68 -17.16 -13.78
N ASN A 60 8.50 -16.84 -12.77
CA ASN A 60 9.15 -15.54 -12.57
C ASN A 60 8.14 -14.38 -12.65
N ASN A 61 7.05 -14.51 -11.88
CA ASN A 61 5.98 -13.51 -11.83
C ASN A 61 5.73 -13.05 -10.40
N ILE A 62 5.30 -11.80 -10.27
CA ILE A 62 4.53 -11.35 -9.12
C ILE A 62 3.05 -11.61 -9.43
N LEU A 63 2.35 -12.27 -8.52
CA LEU A 63 0.90 -12.47 -8.56
C LEU A 63 0.26 -11.43 -7.65
N VAL A 64 -0.46 -10.47 -8.23
CA VAL A 64 -1.15 -9.40 -7.50
C VAL A 64 -2.62 -9.79 -7.32
N THR A 65 -3.15 -9.60 -6.12
CA THR A 65 -4.57 -9.75 -5.78
C THR A 65 -5.08 -8.43 -5.20
N GLN A 66 -6.18 -7.92 -5.76
CA GLN A 66 -6.83 -6.72 -5.28
C GLN A 66 -8.34 -6.91 -5.11
N TYR A 67 -8.88 -6.32 -4.04
CA TYR A 67 -10.32 -6.21 -3.81
C TYR A 67 -10.68 -4.74 -3.61
N MET A 68 -11.64 -4.22 -4.36
CA MET A 68 -12.11 -2.84 -4.20
C MET A 68 -13.63 -2.79 -4.02
N ILE A 69 -14.07 -2.11 -2.96
CA ILE A 69 -15.51 -1.95 -2.69
C ILE A 69 -16.16 -0.97 -3.67
N GLU A 70 -17.36 -1.30 -4.10
CA GLU A 70 -18.18 -0.45 -4.96
C GLU A 70 -19.24 0.32 -4.17
N ASP A 71 -19.63 -0.19 -3.00
CA ASP A 71 -20.50 0.51 -2.07
C ASP A 71 -20.31 0.04 -0.61
N ARG A 72 -21.04 0.69 0.29
CA ARG A 72 -20.94 0.44 1.73
C ARG A 72 -21.36 -0.96 2.18
N ASP A 73 -22.24 -1.64 1.43
CA ASP A 73 -22.73 -2.96 1.81
C ASP A 73 -21.61 -4.02 1.63
N GLU A 74 -20.59 -3.69 0.82
CA GLU A 74 -19.41 -4.53 0.57
C GLU A 74 -18.29 -4.33 1.59
N ALA A 75 -18.39 -3.31 2.45
CA ALA A 75 -17.36 -2.95 3.42
C ALA A 75 -17.07 -4.07 4.44
N THR A 76 -18.05 -4.91 4.76
CA THR A 76 -17.83 -6.11 5.59
C THR A 76 -17.36 -7.29 4.74
N HIS A 77 -17.80 -7.42 3.49
CA HIS A 77 -17.43 -8.52 2.61
C HIS A 77 -15.93 -8.53 2.29
N ILE A 78 -15.32 -7.36 2.04
CA ILE A 78 -13.88 -7.25 1.78
C ILE A 78 -13.03 -7.76 2.96
N LEU A 79 -13.53 -7.66 4.19
CA LEU A 79 -12.83 -8.17 5.39
C LEU A 79 -12.76 -9.70 5.40
N TYR A 80 -13.84 -10.37 4.96
CA TYR A 80 -13.85 -11.82 4.81
C TYR A 80 -12.90 -12.27 3.70
N LEU A 81 -12.90 -11.58 2.55
CA LEU A 81 -11.96 -11.88 1.46
C LEU A 81 -10.50 -11.67 1.87
N ALA A 82 -10.21 -10.59 2.62
CA ALA A 82 -8.88 -10.35 3.17
C ALA A 82 -8.46 -11.49 4.12
N LYS A 83 -9.33 -11.89 5.05
CA LYS A 83 -9.06 -13.03 5.95
C LYS A 83 -8.80 -14.33 5.18
N GLU A 84 -9.65 -14.65 4.21
CA GLU A 84 -9.51 -15.84 3.37
C GLU A 84 -8.21 -15.82 2.57
N TYR A 85 -7.81 -14.66 2.06
CA TYR A 85 -6.53 -14.46 1.39
C TYR A 85 -5.36 -14.84 2.30
N PHE A 86 -5.28 -14.28 3.50
CA PHE A 86 -4.17 -14.56 4.41
C PHE A 86 -4.16 -16.02 4.90
N ILE A 87 -5.33 -16.63 5.15
CA ILE A 87 -5.42 -18.07 5.46
C ILE A 87 -4.86 -18.92 4.31
N LYS A 88 -5.27 -18.63 3.07
CA LYS A 88 -4.77 -19.32 1.87
C LYS A 88 -3.27 -19.13 1.71
N MET A 89 -2.75 -17.93 1.93
CA MET A 89 -1.31 -17.65 1.86
C MET A 89 -0.52 -18.41 2.93
N LYS A 90 -1.03 -18.47 4.16
CA LYS A 90 -0.43 -19.28 5.22
C LYS A 90 -0.35 -20.76 4.84
N GLN A 91 -1.42 -21.31 4.26
CA GLN A 91 -1.47 -22.68 3.75
C GLN A 91 -0.50 -22.94 2.59
N LYS A 92 -0.21 -21.92 1.78
CA LYS A 92 0.84 -21.97 0.74
C LYS A 92 2.26 -21.92 1.31
N GLY A 93 2.43 -21.76 2.62
CA GLY A 93 3.73 -21.73 3.28
C GLY A 93 4.33 -20.33 3.44
N LYS A 94 3.54 -19.26 3.21
CA LYS A 94 3.98 -17.90 3.52
C LYS A 94 4.22 -17.73 5.01
N LYS A 95 5.29 -17.02 5.37
CA LYS A 95 5.81 -16.87 6.73
C LYS A 95 5.84 -15.43 7.22
N ALA A 96 5.99 -14.47 6.31
CA ALA A 96 6.11 -13.07 6.67
C ALA A 96 5.22 -12.16 5.80
N ILE A 97 4.83 -11.03 6.37
CA ILE A 97 4.17 -9.93 5.67
C ILE A 97 5.12 -8.74 5.65
N ILE A 98 5.36 -8.22 4.45
CA ILE A 98 6.09 -6.98 4.21
C ILE A 98 5.09 -5.87 3.91
N THR A 99 5.30 -4.73 4.56
CA THR A 99 4.49 -3.51 4.43
C THR A 99 5.40 -2.29 4.37
N PHE A 100 4.83 -1.14 4.01
CA PHE A 100 5.44 0.17 4.22
C PHE A 100 4.61 0.97 5.22
N SER A 101 5.17 1.35 6.37
CA SER A 101 4.42 2.01 7.44
C SER A 101 3.20 1.20 7.93
N GLY A 102 3.30 -0.13 7.88
CA GLY A 102 2.17 -1.05 8.02
C GLY A 102 1.47 -1.04 9.38
N ASN A 103 1.98 -0.32 10.39
CA ASN A 103 1.22 -0.11 11.63
C ASN A 103 -0.13 0.57 11.35
N ASN A 104 -0.20 1.45 10.34
CA ASN A 104 -1.45 2.08 9.93
C ASN A 104 -2.43 1.05 9.38
N ASP A 105 -1.99 0.23 8.42
CA ASP A 105 -2.83 -0.80 7.79
C ASP A 105 -3.30 -1.84 8.79
N PHE A 106 -2.37 -2.37 9.60
CA PHE A 106 -2.70 -3.35 10.63
C PHE A 106 -3.65 -2.76 11.68
N SER A 107 -3.48 -1.49 12.07
CA SER A 107 -4.41 -0.85 13.00
C SER A 107 -5.82 -0.74 12.41
N VAL A 108 -5.93 -0.42 11.11
CA VAL A 108 -7.20 -0.30 10.40
C VAL A 108 -7.90 -1.66 10.27
N ILE A 109 -7.22 -2.68 9.71
CA ILE A 109 -7.84 -3.98 9.48
C ILE A 109 -8.18 -4.70 10.79
N ASN A 110 -7.31 -4.64 11.80
CA ASN A 110 -7.59 -5.23 13.12
C ASN A 110 -8.78 -4.55 13.81
N TYR A 111 -8.88 -3.22 13.70
CA TYR A 111 -10.03 -2.49 14.22
C TYR A 111 -11.33 -2.95 13.52
N LEU A 112 -11.32 -3.01 12.20
CA LEU A 112 -12.50 -3.41 11.42
C LEU A 112 -12.89 -4.87 11.66
N PHE A 113 -11.91 -5.78 11.78
CA PHE A 113 -12.13 -7.17 12.16
C PHE A 113 -12.82 -7.27 13.52
N LYS A 114 -12.31 -6.54 14.52
CA LYS A 114 -12.90 -6.49 15.86
C LYS A 114 -14.34 -5.98 15.84
N GLU A 115 -14.62 -4.86 15.18
CA GLU A 115 -15.98 -4.30 15.09
C GLU A 115 -16.96 -5.23 14.36
N ASN A 116 -16.48 -6.08 13.46
CA ASN A 116 -17.30 -7.03 12.70
C ASN A 116 -17.29 -8.46 13.29
N ASN A 117 -16.71 -8.67 14.47
CA ASN A 117 -16.57 -9.99 15.12
C ASN A 117 -15.82 -11.03 14.26
N ILE A 118 -14.86 -10.58 13.44
CA ILE A 118 -14.00 -11.44 12.63
C ILE A 118 -12.73 -11.73 13.44
N TYR A 119 -12.57 -12.98 13.88
CA TYR A 119 -11.36 -13.42 14.58
C TYR A 119 -10.27 -13.81 13.59
N TYR A 120 -9.14 -13.11 13.65
CA TYR A 120 -7.89 -13.42 12.94
C TYR A 120 -6.74 -12.66 13.61
N ASN A 121 -5.64 -13.34 13.94
CA ASN A 121 -4.49 -12.70 14.58
C ASN A 121 -3.25 -12.76 13.68
N PHE A 122 -2.95 -11.64 13.00
CA PHE A 122 -1.81 -11.54 12.09
C PHE A 122 -0.47 -11.87 12.75
N SER A 123 -0.26 -11.47 14.01
CA SER A 123 1.04 -11.64 14.68
C SER A 123 1.28 -13.07 15.18
N GLU A 124 0.24 -13.88 15.30
CA GLU A 124 0.36 -15.32 15.56
C GLU A 124 0.68 -16.09 14.26
N GLU A 125 0.22 -15.57 13.12
CA GLU A 125 0.30 -16.24 11.83
C GLU A 125 1.53 -15.86 11.02
N PHE A 126 2.02 -14.62 11.13
CA PHE A 126 3.13 -14.11 10.32
C PHE A 126 4.09 -13.25 11.12
N ASP A 127 5.37 -13.36 10.75
CA ASP A 127 6.34 -12.32 11.08
C ASP A 127 6.02 -11.04 10.29
N SER A 128 6.14 -9.88 10.92
CA SER A 128 5.86 -8.59 10.28
C SER A 128 7.15 -7.81 10.06
N ILE A 129 7.34 -7.33 8.84
CA ILE A 129 8.49 -6.53 8.44
C ILE A 129 7.98 -5.21 7.82
N ASP A 130 8.48 -4.09 8.33
CA ASP A 130 8.11 -2.74 7.91
C ASP A 130 9.32 -2.08 7.24
N ILE A 131 9.23 -1.90 5.92
CA ILE A 131 10.32 -1.37 5.09
C ILE A 131 10.73 0.04 5.54
N GLN A 132 9.78 0.88 5.97
CA GLN A 132 10.09 2.23 6.43
C GLN A 132 10.99 2.18 7.69
N LYS A 133 10.68 1.29 8.63
CA LYS A 133 11.48 1.10 9.84
C LYS A 133 12.86 0.53 9.54
N GLU A 134 12.99 -0.37 8.56
CA GLU A 134 14.29 -0.87 8.14
C GLU A 134 15.14 0.25 7.51
N TYR A 135 14.54 1.07 6.66
CA TYR A 135 15.22 2.24 6.09
C TYR A 135 15.71 3.21 7.18
N GLU A 136 14.84 3.55 8.14
CA GLU A 136 15.15 4.41 9.27
C GLU A 136 16.32 3.86 10.13
N LYS A 137 16.38 2.54 10.35
CA LYS A 137 17.48 1.92 11.09
C LYS A 137 18.82 2.14 10.38
N ASN A 138 18.84 1.99 9.05
CA ASN A 138 20.03 2.11 8.21
C ASN A 138 20.47 3.57 8.00
N LYS A 139 19.52 4.47 7.71
CA LYS A 139 19.82 5.85 7.28
C LYS A 139 19.56 6.92 8.34
N LYS A 140 18.93 6.57 9.47
CA LYS A 140 18.52 7.50 10.54
C LYS A 140 17.57 8.61 10.06
N LEU A 141 16.88 8.40 8.95
CA LEU A 141 15.93 9.30 8.35
C LEU A 141 14.63 8.55 8.03
N SER A 142 13.50 9.16 8.35
CA SER A 142 12.18 8.68 7.95
C SER A 142 11.77 9.33 6.63
N ILE A 143 11.34 8.53 5.66
CA ILE A 143 10.86 9.00 4.36
C ILE A 143 9.54 8.31 4.00
N GLY A 144 8.79 8.88 3.05
CA GLY A 144 7.59 8.26 2.47
C GLY A 144 7.93 7.29 1.33
N LEU A 145 6.96 6.46 0.93
CA LEU A 145 7.18 5.41 -0.08
C LEU A 145 7.64 6.00 -1.42
N LYS A 146 7.04 7.09 -1.89
CA LYS A 146 7.45 7.79 -3.12
C LYS A 146 8.92 8.19 -3.11
N LYS A 147 9.42 8.71 -1.97
CA LYS A 147 10.84 9.08 -1.83
C LYS A 147 11.74 7.85 -1.79
N LEU A 148 11.30 6.78 -1.14
CA LEU A 148 12.02 5.51 -1.12
C LEU A 148 12.10 4.88 -2.51
N GLU A 149 11.03 4.93 -3.29
CA GLU A 149 10.99 4.44 -4.68
C GLU A 149 12.01 5.16 -5.55
N LYS A 150 12.15 6.49 -5.41
CA LYS A 150 13.19 7.26 -6.10
C LYS A 150 14.60 6.77 -5.76
N VAL A 151 14.86 6.47 -4.47
CA VAL A 151 16.16 5.90 -4.04
C VAL A 151 16.44 4.55 -4.72
N PHE A 152 15.40 3.82 -5.11
CA PHE A 152 15.49 2.51 -5.75
C PHE A 152 15.35 2.56 -7.28
N ASP A 153 15.42 3.74 -7.89
CA ASP A 153 15.19 3.99 -9.32
C ASP A 153 13.83 3.48 -9.83
N ILE A 154 12.83 3.42 -8.96
CA ILE A 154 11.48 2.97 -9.32
C ILE A 154 10.70 4.15 -9.88
N VAL A 155 10.28 4.04 -11.14
CA VAL A 155 9.42 5.00 -11.82
C VAL A 155 7.99 4.48 -11.82
N ARG A 156 7.06 5.28 -11.27
CA ARG A 156 5.63 4.95 -11.29
C ARG A 156 5.01 5.20 -12.66
N GLU A 157 4.07 4.34 -13.04
CA GLU A 157 3.15 4.53 -14.14
C GLU A 157 1.91 5.33 -13.67
N GLY A 158 1.46 6.28 -14.49
CA GLY A 158 0.24 7.06 -14.24
C GLY A 158 0.44 8.32 -13.40
N GLU A 159 -0.67 9.02 -13.17
CA GLU A 159 -0.68 10.29 -12.43
C GLU A 159 -0.54 10.07 -10.91
N VAL A 160 0.03 11.06 -10.22
CA VAL A 160 0.13 11.06 -8.76
C VAL A 160 -1.26 11.16 -8.13
N ILE A 161 -1.60 10.19 -7.29
CA ILE A 161 -2.81 10.22 -6.48
C ILE A 161 -2.39 10.37 -5.01
N SER A 162 -2.95 11.34 -4.31
CA SER A 162 -2.73 11.49 -2.88
C SER A 162 -3.67 10.58 -2.07
N GLY A 163 -3.20 10.05 -0.95
CA GLY A 163 -4.03 9.29 0.00
C GLY A 163 -5.24 10.09 0.51
N SER A 164 -5.13 11.42 0.58
CA SER A 164 -6.26 12.28 0.96
C SER A 164 -7.39 12.27 -0.09
N ASN A 165 -7.04 12.20 -1.38
CA ASN A 165 -8.01 12.06 -2.47
C ASN A 165 -8.66 10.67 -2.50
N LEU A 166 -7.91 9.62 -2.16
CA LEU A 166 -8.43 8.26 -2.00
C LEU A 166 -9.42 8.19 -0.83
N ALA A 167 -9.07 8.73 0.34
CA ALA A 167 -9.95 8.82 1.49
C ALA A 167 -11.25 9.59 1.18
N LYS A 168 -11.19 10.71 0.47
CA LYS A 168 -12.37 11.46 -0.01
C LYS A 168 -13.22 10.63 -0.98
N THR A 169 -12.60 9.82 -1.81
CA THR A 169 -13.29 8.94 -2.75
C THR A 169 -14.06 7.85 -2.00
N PHE A 170 -13.41 7.13 -1.08
CA PHE A 170 -14.07 6.10 -0.30
C PHE A 170 -15.09 6.65 0.68
N HIS A 171 -14.92 7.89 1.18
CA HIS A 171 -15.97 8.59 1.90
C HIS A 171 -17.27 8.71 1.08
N LYS A 172 -17.17 9.07 -0.21
CA LYS A 172 -18.33 9.18 -1.11
C LYS A 172 -18.95 7.81 -1.40
N VAL A 173 -18.13 6.79 -1.65
CA VAL A 173 -18.56 5.38 -1.81
C VAL A 173 -19.36 4.91 -0.58
N MET A 174 -18.90 5.25 0.63
CA MET A 174 -19.58 4.86 1.86
C MET A 174 -20.90 5.62 2.11
N LYS A 175 -21.04 6.84 1.58
CA LYS A 175 -22.23 7.69 1.76
C LYS A 175 -23.31 7.46 0.72
N ASP A 176 -22.92 7.25 -0.54
CA ASP A 176 -23.82 7.16 -1.68
C ASP A 176 -23.59 5.86 -2.46
N LYS A 177 -24.56 4.94 -2.35
CA LYS A 177 -24.55 3.62 -3.02
C LYS A 177 -24.46 3.69 -4.54
N SER A 178 -24.81 4.83 -5.13
CA SER A 178 -24.80 5.04 -6.58
C SER A 178 -23.58 5.83 -7.05
N TYR A 179 -22.73 6.30 -6.14
CA TYR A 179 -21.54 7.10 -6.48
C TYR A 179 -20.58 6.33 -7.38
N PHE A 180 -20.30 5.07 -7.05
CA PHE A 180 -19.36 4.24 -7.81
C PHE A 180 -19.82 4.02 -9.26
N LYS A 181 -21.13 3.80 -9.48
CA LYS A 181 -21.72 3.67 -10.83
C LYS A 181 -21.59 4.91 -11.69
N ARG A 182 -21.34 6.08 -11.08
CA ARG A 182 -21.08 7.35 -11.78
C ARG A 182 -19.60 7.71 -11.82
N MET A 183 -18.74 6.90 -11.21
CA MET A 183 -17.30 7.11 -11.25
C MET A 183 -16.80 6.79 -12.66
N PRO A 184 -16.00 7.67 -13.29
CA PRO A 184 -15.36 7.34 -14.56
C PRO A 184 -14.49 6.10 -14.42
N GLU A 185 -14.53 5.20 -15.42
CA GLU A 185 -13.73 3.97 -15.44
C GLU A 185 -12.23 4.25 -15.28
N GLU A 186 -11.73 5.30 -15.93
CA GLU A 186 -10.34 5.75 -15.80
C GLU A 186 -9.96 6.04 -14.34
N LYS A 187 -10.87 6.61 -13.54
CA LYS A 187 -10.60 6.88 -12.13
C LYS A 187 -10.51 5.59 -11.32
N ILE A 188 -11.33 4.59 -11.62
CA ILE A 188 -11.28 3.27 -10.98
C ILE A 188 -9.94 2.60 -11.30
N GLU A 189 -9.55 2.59 -12.58
CA GLU A 189 -8.27 2.03 -13.02
C GLU A 189 -7.07 2.74 -12.40
N LYS A 190 -7.11 4.08 -12.30
CA LYS A 190 -6.06 4.85 -11.60
C LYS A 190 -5.89 4.43 -10.14
N ILE A 191 -6.99 4.19 -9.42
CA ILE A 191 -6.94 3.73 -8.01
C ILE A 191 -6.36 2.31 -7.92
N LEU A 192 -6.81 1.40 -8.78
CA LEU A 192 -6.30 0.02 -8.80
C LEU A 192 -4.82 -0.01 -9.20
N LEU A 193 -4.41 0.76 -10.20
CA LEU A 193 -3.02 0.86 -10.64
C LEU A 193 -2.12 1.46 -9.56
N TYR A 194 -2.60 2.47 -8.82
CA TYR A 194 -1.86 3.06 -7.70
C TYR A 194 -1.53 1.99 -6.63
N ASN A 195 -2.55 1.27 -6.15
CA ASN A 195 -2.35 0.24 -5.12
C ASN A 195 -1.61 -1.02 -5.66
N GLU A 196 -1.76 -1.35 -6.95
CA GLU A 196 -1.00 -2.43 -7.60
C GLU A 196 0.50 -2.11 -7.60
N GLN A 197 0.85 -0.87 -7.95
CA GLN A 197 2.23 -0.40 -7.91
C GLN A 197 2.78 -0.39 -6.50
N ASP A 198 2.02 0.05 -5.49
CA ASP A 198 2.48 0.05 -4.10
C ASP A 198 2.97 -1.35 -3.68
N VAL A 199 2.16 -2.39 -3.86
CA VAL A 199 2.55 -3.76 -3.46
C VAL A 199 3.68 -4.35 -4.31
N ILE A 200 3.71 -4.06 -5.61
CA ILE A 200 4.80 -4.50 -6.50
C ILE A 200 6.12 -3.81 -6.13
N ASN A 201 6.07 -2.52 -5.80
CA ASN A 201 7.25 -1.74 -5.45
C ASN A 201 7.85 -2.21 -4.13
N LEU A 202 7.03 -2.67 -3.17
CA LEU A 202 7.55 -3.34 -1.98
C LEU A 202 8.37 -4.58 -2.32
N TYR A 203 7.95 -5.38 -3.32
CA TYR A 203 8.76 -6.50 -3.81
C TYR A 203 10.09 -6.03 -4.39
N TYR A 204 10.07 -5.04 -5.29
CA TYR A 204 11.29 -4.55 -5.93
C TYR A 204 12.27 -3.95 -4.93
N ILE A 205 11.76 -3.18 -3.97
CA ILE A 205 12.55 -2.63 -2.86
C ILE A 205 13.16 -3.77 -2.04
N TYR A 206 12.37 -4.80 -1.73
CA TYR A 206 12.84 -5.93 -0.93
C TYR A 206 13.99 -6.70 -1.59
N VAL A 207 13.85 -7.03 -2.88
CA VAL A 207 14.83 -7.87 -3.58
C VAL A 207 16.09 -7.11 -4.00
N ASN A 208 16.02 -5.78 -4.10
CA ASN A 208 17.17 -4.92 -4.45
C ASN A 208 17.73 -4.13 -3.27
N TRP A 209 17.25 -4.37 -2.05
CA TRP A 209 17.56 -3.58 -0.85
C TRP A 209 19.02 -3.18 -0.72
N LYS A 210 19.92 -4.14 -0.73
CA LYS A 210 21.33 -3.91 -0.43
C LYS A 210 22.06 -3.17 -1.54
N LYS A 211 21.61 -3.32 -2.79
CA LYS A 211 22.15 -2.60 -3.93
C LYS A 211 22.03 -1.09 -3.68
N TYR A 212 20.86 -0.64 -3.23
CA TYR A 212 20.57 0.79 -3.05
C TYR A 212 20.91 1.34 -1.66
N ILE A 213 20.80 0.52 -0.62
CA ILE A 213 20.98 0.99 0.76
C ILE A 213 22.45 1.06 1.16
N TYR A 214 23.33 0.24 0.59
CA TYR A 214 24.76 0.23 0.91
C TYR A 214 25.65 0.95 -0.11
N GLU A 215 25.11 1.34 -1.27
CA GLU A 215 25.77 2.30 -2.17
C GLU A 215 25.44 3.74 -1.72
N ASP A 216 26.43 4.64 -1.69
CA ASP A 216 26.30 6.02 -1.20
C ASP A 216 25.55 6.93 -2.21
N ILE A 217 24.25 6.69 -2.45
CA ILE A 217 23.44 7.39 -3.49
C ILE A 217 22.62 8.58 -2.91
N ILE A 218 23.00 9.16 -1.77
CA ILE A 218 22.02 9.86 -0.91
C ILE A 218 21.84 11.37 -1.19
N GLU A 219 22.83 12.07 -1.74
CA GLU A 219 22.81 13.55 -1.66
C GLU A 219 22.00 14.26 -2.76
N GLU A 220 21.83 13.69 -3.96
CA GLU A 220 21.18 14.41 -5.07
C GLU A 220 19.65 14.32 -5.07
N ALA A 221 19.06 13.18 -4.69
CA ALA A 221 17.61 12.95 -4.79
C ALA A 221 16.75 13.69 -3.75
N ILE A 222 17.34 14.13 -2.63
CA ILE A 222 16.62 14.79 -1.53
C ILE A 222 16.42 16.29 -1.81
N ALA A 223 17.38 16.93 -2.49
CA ALA A 223 17.40 18.37 -2.70
C ALA A 223 16.36 18.87 -3.72
N GLU A 224 15.99 18.05 -4.71
CA GLU A 224 15.03 18.45 -5.75
C GLU A 224 13.57 18.48 -5.25
N ASP A 225 13.21 17.63 -4.27
CA ASP A 225 11.82 17.48 -3.79
C ASP A 225 11.43 18.43 -2.65
N GLU A 226 12.39 18.99 -1.89
CA GLU A 226 12.06 20.01 -0.88
C GLU A 226 11.42 21.26 -1.51
N VAL A 227 11.74 21.53 -2.79
CA VAL A 227 11.14 22.61 -3.56
C VAL A 227 9.72 22.26 -4.00
N GLU A 228 9.47 21.02 -4.45
CA GLU A 228 8.16 20.55 -4.92
C GLU A 228 7.15 20.38 -3.76
N ASP A 229 7.58 19.92 -2.59
CA ASP A 229 6.73 19.80 -1.39
C ASP A 229 6.28 21.18 -0.87
N LEU A 230 7.09 22.23 -1.03
CA LEU A 230 6.73 23.61 -0.66
C LEU A 230 5.64 24.19 -1.59
N GLU A 231 5.73 23.93 -2.89
CA GLU A 231 4.74 24.41 -3.86
C GLU A 231 3.36 23.75 -3.66
N ASN A 232 3.34 22.45 -3.33
CA ASN A 232 2.09 21.73 -3.05
C ASN A 232 1.41 22.16 -1.73
N LEU A 233 2.19 22.59 -0.73
CA LEU A 233 1.65 23.13 0.52
C LEU A 233 0.93 24.46 0.29
N GLU A 234 1.42 25.32 -0.60
CA GLU A 234 0.76 26.59 -0.94
C GLU A 234 -0.61 26.34 -1.61
N GLU A 235 -0.73 25.33 -2.48
CA GLU A 235 -2.02 24.98 -3.10
C GLU A 235 -3.06 24.41 -2.10
N GLU A 236 -2.63 23.70 -1.04
CA GLU A 236 -3.56 23.21 -0.01
C GLU A 236 -4.15 24.34 0.85
N TYR A 237 -3.40 25.42 1.09
CA TYR A 237 -3.89 26.60 1.81
C TYR A 237 -4.97 27.35 1.03
N ASP A 238 -4.80 27.50 -0.29
CA ASP A 238 -5.77 28.19 -1.16
C ASP A 238 -7.11 27.44 -1.26
N ILE A 239 -7.11 26.12 -1.12
CA ILE A 239 -8.34 25.31 -1.13
C ILE A 239 -9.10 25.44 0.21
N GLN A 240 -8.40 25.62 1.34
CA GLN A 240 -9.05 25.80 2.64
C GLN A 240 -9.76 27.16 2.73
N GLU A 241 -9.15 28.26 2.28
CA GLU A 241 -9.79 29.58 2.30
C GLU A 241 -11.07 29.63 1.44
N ASN A 242 -11.05 29.02 0.26
CA ASN A 242 -12.21 29.00 -0.63
C ASN A 242 -13.39 28.14 -0.12
N SER A 243 -13.14 27.20 0.80
CA SER A 243 -14.18 26.40 1.46
C SER A 243 -14.85 27.12 2.64
N LEU A 244 -14.16 28.09 3.26
CA LEU A 244 -14.67 28.91 4.35
C LEU A 244 -15.54 30.08 3.84
N ASN A 245 -15.20 30.65 2.68
CA ASN A 245 -15.93 31.78 2.10
C ASN A 245 -17.28 31.42 1.44
N ASN A 246 -17.58 30.13 1.22
CA ASN A 246 -18.84 29.68 0.60
C ASN A 246 -19.95 29.29 1.60
N ASN A 247 -19.73 29.45 2.91
CA ASN A 247 -20.74 29.22 3.95
C ASN A 247 -21.30 30.51 4.56
N SER A 248 -21.05 31.66 3.93
CA SER A 248 -21.60 32.96 4.34
C SER A 248 -22.32 33.62 3.16
N ASN A 249 -23.50 33.10 2.81
CA ASN A 249 -24.55 33.84 2.10
C ASN A 249 -25.91 33.17 2.34
#